data_AF-A0A2V7MG29-F1
#
_entry.id   AF-A0A2V7MG29-F1
#
_cell.length_a   1.000
_cell.length_b   1.000
_cell.length_c   1.000
_cell.angle_alpha   90.00
_cell.angle_beta   90.00
_cell.angle_gamma   90.00
#
_symmetry.space_group_name_H-M   'P 1'
#
loop_
_entity.id
_entity.type
_entity.pdbx_description
1 polymer ?
#
loop_
_entity_poly.entity_id
_entity_poly.type
_entity_poly.pdbx_seq_one_letter_code
_entity_poly.pdbx_strand_id
1 'polypeptide(L)'
;TAPELEAIDAHRELLRRVGYEVEPFSGRAVVVHTAPNPHPRFDAARCLGELVGDLAGGRFGALANRLERFAATYACHAAIRAGQRLEPDEMRELVSRLLTATLPAHDVHGRPTVVQLPKDELERRFGRS
;
A
#
# COMPACT_ATOMS: atom_id res chain seq x y z
N THR A 1 -2.67 -4.85 -20.93
CA THR A 1 -2.13 -4.40 -22.23
C THR A 1 -0.86 -5.20 -22.56
N ALA A 2 -0.29 -5.10 -23.76
CA ALA A 2 0.95 -5.83 -24.07
C ALA A 2 2.13 -5.41 -23.14
N PRO A 3 2.37 -4.10 -22.89
CA PRO A 3 3.38 -3.68 -21.90
C PRO A 3 3.13 -4.20 -20.48
N GLU A 4 1.87 -4.30 -20.05
CA GLU A 4 1.52 -4.84 -18.73
C GLU A 4 1.80 -6.35 -18.62
N LEU A 5 1.58 -7.12 -19.68
CA LEU A 5 1.91 -8.56 -19.69
C LEU A 5 3.42 -8.78 -19.61
N GLU A 6 4.20 -8.00 -20.37
CA GLU A 6 5.67 -8.01 -20.28
C GLU A 6 6.14 -7.60 -18.89
N ALA A 7 5.51 -6.59 -18.27
CA ALA A 7 5.83 -6.15 -16.94
C ALA A 7 5.56 -7.22 -15.86
N ILE A 8 4.46 -7.97 -15.98
CA ILE A 8 4.14 -9.09 -15.09
C ILE A 8 5.25 -10.14 -15.16
N ASP A 9 5.66 -10.53 -16.37
CA ASP A 9 6.67 -11.58 -16.53
C ASP A 9 8.06 -11.12 -16.05
N ALA A 10 8.46 -9.90 -16.41
CA ALA A 10 9.75 -9.32 -16.01
C ALA A 10 9.87 -9.05 -14.49
N HIS A 11 8.74 -8.93 -13.76
CA HIS A 11 8.72 -8.58 -12.33
C HIS A 11 8.00 -9.61 -11.47
N ARG A 12 7.87 -10.86 -11.93
CA ARG A 12 7.19 -11.95 -11.23
C ARG A 12 7.66 -12.13 -9.78
N GLU A 13 8.96 -12.02 -9.53
CA GLU A 13 9.55 -12.11 -8.19
C GLU A 13 9.13 -10.96 -7.26
N LEU A 14 8.98 -9.74 -7.78
CA LEU A 14 8.49 -8.61 -6.99
C LEU A 14 7.02 -8.80 -6.61
N LEU A 15 6.21 -9.24 -7.57
CA LEU A 15 4.80 -9.54 -7.34
C LEU A 15 4.64 -10.65 -6.29
N ARG A 16 5.44 -11.72 -6.36
CA ARG A 16 5.45 -12.78 -5.34
C ARG A 16 5.81 -12.28 -3.95
N ARG A 17 6.77 -11.36 -3.83
CA ARG A 17 7.18 -10.80 -2.53
C ARG A 17 6.06 -10.05 -1.80
N VAL A 18 5.10 -9.49 -2.53
CA VAL A 18 3.91 -8.85 -1.94
C VAL A 18 2.68 -9.76 -1.96
N GLY A 19 2.84 -11.05 -2.28
CA GLY A 19 1.79 -12.06 -2.17
C GLY A 19 0.97 -12.32 -3.43
N TYR A 20 1.36 -11.76 -4.58
CA TYR A 20 0.73 -12.05 -5.86
C TYR A 20 1.42 -13.20 -6.60
N GLU A 21 0.64 -14.22 -6.96
CA GLU A 21 1.04 -15.24 -7.92
C GLU A 21 0.14 -15.13 -9.15
N VAL A 22 0.75 -14.74 -10.27
CA VAL A 22 0.04 -14.40 -11.50
C VAL A 22 0.63 -15.20 -12.66
N GLU A 23 -0.23 -15.75 -13.50
CA GLU A 23 0.16 -16.45 -14.73
C GLU A 23 -0.58 -15.91 -15.96
N PRO A 24 0.05 -15.94 -17.14
CA PRO A 24 -0.62 -15.62 -18.39
C PRO A 24 -1.83 -16.54 -18.63
N PHE A 25 -2.93 -15.94 -19.05
CA PHE A 25 -4.12 -16.63 -19.55
C PHE A 25 -4.46 -16.10 -20.94
N SER A 26 -5.29 -16.81 -21.70
CA SER A 26 -5.51 -16.56 -23.12
C SER A 26 -5.58 -15.08 -23.53
N GLY A 27 -4.85 -14.71 -24.58
CA GLY A 27 -4.87 -13.35 -25.14
C GLY A 27 -4.24 -12.32 -24.20
N ARG A 28 -5.08 -11.44 -23.62
CA ARG A 28 -4.65 -10.37 -22.69
C ARG A 28 -5.14 -10.57 -21.26
N ALA A 29 -5.57 -11.79 -20.94
CA ALA A 29 -6.02 -12.14 -19.61
C ALA A 29 -4.87 -12.74 -18.78
N VAL A 30 -5.02 -12.71 -17.46
CA VAL A 30 -4.12 -13.39 -16.54
C VAL A 30 -4.95 -14.07 -15.46
N VAL A 31 -4.45 -15.16 -14.91
CA VAL A 31 -5.02 -15.80 -13.72
C VAL A 31 -4.21 -15.38 -12.50
N VAL A 32 -4.91 -15.00 -11.43
CA VAL A 32 -4.31 -14.67 -10.13
C VAL A 32 -4.60 -15.85 -9.20
N HIS A 33 -3.56 -16.64 -8.90
CA HIS A 33 -3.67 -17.80 -8.00
C HIS A 33 -3.68 -17.38 -6.53
N THR A 34 -2.85 -16.39 -6.20
CA THR A 34 -2.78 -15.83 -4.84
C THR A 34 -2.78 -14.31 -4.90
N ALA A 35 -3.35 -13.70 -3.86
CA ALA A 35 -3.31 -12.28 -3.65
C ALA A 35 -3.12 -11.97 -2.15
N PRO A 36 -2.47 -10.85 -1.80
CA PRO A 36 -2.38 -10.42 -0.42
C PRO A 36 -3.76 -10.01 0.11
N ASN A 37 -3.92 -10.10 1.43
CA ASN A 37 -5.10 -9.61 2.13
C ASN A 37 -4.67 -8.84 3.40
N PRO A 38 -4.14 -7.62 3.25
CA PRO A 38 -3.67 -6.83 4.39
C PRO A 38 -4.83 -6.33 5.26
N HIS A 39 -6.05 -6.20 4.74
CA HIS A 39 -7.24 -5.79 5.49
C HIS A 39 -8.53 -6.14 4.71
N PRO A 40 -9.71 -6.22 5.36
CA PRO A 40 -10.96 -6.69 4.74
C PRO A 40 -11.50 -5.86 3.56
N ARG A 41 -10.99 -4.64 3.35
CA ARG A 41 -11.39 -3.74 2.25
C ARG A 41 -10.38 -3.70 1.11
N PHE A 42 -9.38 -4.57 1.14
CA PHE A 42 -8.34 -4.57 0.15
C PHE A 42 -8.88 -5.12 -1.18
N ASP A 43 -8.79 -4.30 -2.22
CA ASP A 43 -9.14 -4.68 -3.59
C ASP A 43 -7.87 -5.15 -4.30
N ALA A 44 -7.66 -6.48 -4.27
CA ALA A 44 -6.49 -7.11 -4.86
C ALA A 44 -6.39 -6.91 -6.38
N ALA A 45 -7.51 -6.95 -7.10
CA ALA A 45 -7.51 -6.80 -8.55
C ALA A 45 -7.13 -5.36 -8.95
N ARG A 46 -7.73 -4.37 -8.28
CA ARG A 46 -7.39 -2.95 -8.49
C ARG A 46 -5.93 -2.67 -8.13
N CYS A 47 -5.47 -3.15 -6.96
CA CYS A 47 -4.10 -2.94 -6.52
C CYS A 47 -3.08 -3.59 -7.47
N LEU A 48 -3.34 -4.82 -7.94
CA LEU A 48 -2.49 -5.47 -8.93
C LEU A 48 -2.46 -4.68 -10.25
N GLY A 49 -3.62 -4.21 -10.73
CA GLY A 49 -3.70 -3.40 -11.95
C GLY A 49 -2.89 -2.10 -11.84
N GLU A 50 -3.02 -1.38 -10.72
CA GLU A 50 -2.25 -0.16 -10.44
C GLU A 50 -0.73 -0.44 -10.40
N LEU A 51 -0.32 -1.52 -9.72
CA LEU A 51 1.09 -1.92 -9.64
C LEU A 51 1.68 -2.30 -11.00
N VAL A 52 0.97 -3.11 -11.76
CA VAL A 52 1.42 -3.55 -13.09
C VAL A 52 1.48 -2.38 -14.05
N GLY A 53 0.53 -1.44 -13.98
CA GLY A 53 0.57 -0.19 -14.74
C GLY A 53 1.81 0.65 -14.42
N ASP A 54 2.16 0.78 -13.13
CA ASP A 54 3.39 1.48 -12.72
C ASP A 54 4.66 0.76 -13.18
N LEU A 55 4.66 -0.57 -13.20
CA LEU A 55 5.79 -1.40 -13.65
C LEU A 55 6.01 -1.26 -15.16
N ALA A 56 4.92 -1.32 -15.94
CA ALA A 56 4.94 -1.12 -17.38
C ALA A 56 5.38 0.31 -17.77
N GLY A 57 5.06 1.31 -16.94
CA GLY A 57 5.49 2.70 -17.12
C GLY A 57 6.95 2.97 -16.77
N GLY A 58 7.73 1.98 -16.33
CA GLY A 58 9.16 2.13 -16.03
C GLY A 58 9.46 3.01 -14.81
N ARG A 59 8.49 3.21 -13.90
CA ARG A 59 8.64 4.13 -12.75
C ARG A 59 9.66 3.68 -11.70
N PHE A 60 10.17 2.44 -11.80
CA PHE A 60 11.06 1.83 -10.81
C PHE A 60 12.51 1.78 -11.33
N GLY A 61 13.24 2.90 -11.21
CA GLY A 61 14.63 3.10 -11.68
C GLY A 61 15.70 2.08 -11.19
N ALA A 62 16.93 2.52 -10.92
CA ALA A 62 18.07 1.61 -10.63
C ALA A 62 17.81 0.59 -9.50
N LEU A 63 18.44 -0.59 -9.61
CA LEU A 63 18.17 -1.82 -8.84
C LEU A 63 18.18 -1.63 -7.31
N ALA A 64 19.15 -0.88 -6.77
CA ALA A 64 19.31 -0.67 -5.32
C ALA A 64 18.06 -0.04 -4.66
N ASN A 65 17.35 0.83 -5.38
CA ASN A 65 16.15 1.52 -4.87
C ASN A 65 14.87 0.91 -5.44
N ARG A 66 14.96 -0.15 -6.26
CA ARG A 66 13.79 -0.74 -6.94
C ARG A 66 12.86 -1.41 -5.93
N LEU A 67 13.41 -2.16 -4.97
CA LEU A 67 12.62 -2.84 -3.95
C LEU A 67 11.91 -1.87 -3.01
N GLU A 68 12.60 -0.85 -2.53
CA GLU A 68 12.01 0.17 -1.66
C GLU A 68 10.90 0.95 -2.35
N ARG A 69 11.14 1.38 -3.60
CA ARG A 69 10.09 2.06 -4.39
C ARG A 69 8.89 1.15 -4.64
N PHE A 70 9.13 -0.12 -4.99
CA PHE A 70 8.06 -1.08 -5.18
C PHE A 70 7.24 -1.29 -3.89
N ALA A 71 7.92 -1.46 -2.76
CA ALA A 71 7.26 -1.60 -1.46
C ALA A 71 6.46 -0.35 -1.08
N ALA A 72 7.00 0.85 -1.32
CA ALA A 72 6.29 2.10 -1.09
C ALA A 72 5.04 2.23 -1.98
N THR A 73 5.17 1.93 -3.28
CA THR A 73 4.02 1.94 -4.21
C THR A 73 2.96 0.91 -3.81
N TYR A 74 3.36 -0.31 -3.45
CA TYR A 74 2.45 -1.32 -2.92
C TYR A 74 1.74 -0.83 -1.66
N ALA A 75 2.47 -0.28 -0.68
CA ALA A 75 1.89 0.23 0.55
C ALA A 75 0.84 1.32 0.28
N CYS A 76 1.08 2.23 -0.67
CA CYS A 76 0.11 3.28 -1.04
C CYS A 76 -1.13 2.73 -1.74
N HIS A 77 -0.98 1.73 -2.60
CA HIS A 77 -2.11 1.10 -3.29
C HIS A 77 -2.93 0.19 -2.37
N ALA A 78 -2.28 -0.41 -1.37
CA ALA A 78 -2.85 -1.29 -0.37
C ALA A 78 -3.36 -0.60 0.91
N ALA A 79 -3.09 0.69 1.09
CA ALA A 79 -3.52 1.44 2.26
C ALA A 79 -5.05 1.61 2.31
N ILE A 80 -5.59 1.67 3.53
CA ILE A 80 -6.91 2.23 3.77
C ILE A 80 -6.86 3.73 3.43
N ARG A 81 -7.68 4.17 2.49
CA ARG A 81 -7.70 5.53 1.94
C ARG A 81 -8.73 6.42 2.64
N ALA A 82 -8.52 7.73 2.53
CA ALA A 82 -9.49 8.72 3.00
C ALA A 82 -10.89 8.45 2.43
N GLY A 83 -11.91 8.64 3.26
CA GLY A 83 -13.31 8.39 2.90
C GLY A 83 -13.77 6.94 3.12
N GLN A 84 -12.87 5.99 3.36
CA GLN A 84 -13.26 4.64 3.76
C GLN A 84 -13.69 4.64 5.23
N ARG A 85 -14.97 4.31 5.48
CA ARG A 85 -15.51 4.17 6.83
C ARG A 85 -14.95 2.90 7.48
N LEU A 86 -14.43 3.04 8.69
CA LEU A 86 -13.95 1.94 9.52
C LEU A 86 -14.93 1.70 10.67
N GLU A 87 -15.10 0.43 11.03
CA GLU A 87 -15.75 0.05 12.29
C GLU A 87 -14.76 0.21 13.46
N PRO A 88 -15.24 0.40 14.71
CA PRO A 88 -14.37 0.65 15.86
C PRO A 88 -13.26 -0.38 16.05
N ASP A 89 -13.53 -1.66 15.79
CA ASP A 89 -12.52 -2.72 15.90
C ASP A 89 -11.45 -2.63 14.82
N GLU A 90 -11.83 -2.21 13.60
CA GLU A 90 -10.89 -1.99 12.51
C GLU A 90 -9.99 -0.78 12.77
N MET A 91 -10.53 0.26 13.42
CA MET A 91 -9.73 1.41 13.87
C MET A 91 -8.70 0.99 14.92
N ARG A 92 -9.12 0.17 15.91
CA ARG A 92 -8.22 -0.34 16.96
C ARG A 92 -7.10 -1.20 16.37
N GLU A 93 -7.45 -2.10 15.45
CA GLU A 93 -6.47 -2.94 14.76
C GLU A 93 -5.50 -2.11 13.93
N LEU A 94 -5.98 -1.10 13.21
CA LEU A 94 -5.12 -0.20 12.43
C LEU A 94 -4.10 0.52 13.34
N VAL A 95 -4.54 1.05 14.49
CA VAL A 95 -3.66 1.71 15.45
C VAL A 95 -2.68 0.72 16.09
N SER A 96 -3.16 -0.47 16.47
CA SER A 96 -2.31 -1.55 17.02
C SER A 96 -1.17 -1.88 16.06
N ARG A 97 -1.50 -2.14 14.79
CA ARG A 97 -0.53 -2.45 13.74
C ARG A 97 0.45 -1.31 13.51
N LEU A 98 -0.03 -0.06 13.46
CA LEU A 98 0.82 1.12 13.34
C LEU A 98 1.86 1.16 14.46
N LEU A 99 1.45 0.97 15.71
CA LEU A 99 2.34 1.05 16.88
C LEU A 99 3.35 -0.11 16.96
N THR A 100 3.09 -1.23 16.27
CA THR A 100 4.04 -2.36 16.15
C THR A 100 4.99 -2.25 14.95
N ALA A 101 4.81 -1.27 14.07
CA ALA A 101 5.69 -1.07 12.93
C ALA A 101 7.08 -0.58 13.36
N THR A 102 8.12 -0.86 12.58
CA THR A 102 9.50 -0.45 12.87
C THR A 102 9.68 1.08 12.88
N LEU A 103 8.95 1.79 12.02
CA LEU A 103 9.00 3.25 11.90
C LEU A 103 7.57 3.82 11.96
N PRO A 104 6.93 3.81 13.14
CA PRO A 104 5.51 4.12 13.26
C PRO A 104 5.21 5.61 13.07
N ALA A 105 6.21 6.48 13.20
CA ALA A 105 6.05 7.94 13.21
C ALA A 105 5.90 8.58 11.82
N HIS A 106 6.30 7.88 10.75
CA HIS A 106 6.27 8.42 9.38
C HIS A 106 5.72 7.41 8.38
N ASP A 107 5.02 7.89 7.35
CA ASP A 107 4.62 7.06 6.21
C ASP A 107 5.80 6.77 5.28
N VAL A 108 5.56 6.00 4.22
CA VAL A 108 6.57 5.65 3.20
C VAL A 108 7.09 6.86 2.40
N HIS A 109 6.53 8.05 2.63
CA HIS A 109 6.93 9.32 2.00
C HIS A 109 7.49 10.32 3.02
N GLY A 110 7.67 9.94 4.28
CA GLY A 110 8.22 10.78 5.34
C GLY A 110 7.19 11.74 5.97
N ARG A 111 5.90 11.61 5.70
CA ARG A 111 4.86 12.42 6.36
C ARG A 111 4.53 11.85 7.73
N PRO A 112 4.25 12.69 8.74
CA PRO A 112 3.87 12.20 10.06
C PRO A 112 2.56 11.42 10.01
N THR A 113 2.54 10.24 10.64
CA THR A 113 1.36 9.36 10.75
C THR A 113 0.48 9.71 11.95
N VAL A 114 1.05 10.32 12.98
CA VAL A 114 0.39 10.69 14.23
C VAL A 114 0.68 12.14 14.56
N VAL A 115 -0.37 12.89 14.89
CA VAL A 115 -0.27 14.23 15.48
C VAL A 115 -0.85 14.15 16.89
N GLN A 116 -0.08 14.59 17.89
CA GLN A 116 -0.55 14.67 19.27
C GLN A 116 -0.98 16.10 19.56
N LEU A 117 -2.19 16.25 20.11
CA LEU A 117 -2.71 17.51 20.61
C LEU A 117 -2.94 17.35 22.12
N PRO A 118 -2.00 17.81 22.96
CA PRO A 118 -2.15 17.81 24.40
C PRO A 118 -3.43 18.53 24.85
N LYS A 119 -4.01 18.09 25.97
CA LYS A 119 -5.26 18.65 26.49
C LYS A 119 -5.12 20.15 26.81
N ASP A 120 -4.02 20.56 27.42
CA ASP A 120 -3.71 21.95 27.74
C ASP A 120 -3.58 22.80 26.46
N GLU A 121 -2.98 22.23 25.40
CA GLU A 121 -2.91 22.91 24.10
C GLU A 121 -4.30 23.09 23.49
N LEU A 122 -5.14 22.06 23.56
CA LEU A 122 -6.54 22.15 23.13
C LEU A 122 -7.28 23.23 23.94
N GLU A 123 -7.16 23.23 25.26
CA GLU A 123 -7.78 24.21 26.16
C GLU A 123 -7.37 25.65 25.79
N ARG A 124 -6.06 25.92 25.63
CA ARG A 124 -5.57 27.24 25.21
C ARG A 124 -6.14 27.68 23.87
N ARG A 125 -6.26 26.78 22.89
CA ARG A 125 -6.83 27.09 21.56
C ARG A 125 -8.31 27.50 21.64
N PHE A 126 -9.02 27.09 22.68
CA PHE A 126 -10.40 27.51 22.97
C PHE A 126 -10.48 28.63 24.03
N GLY A 127 -9.37 29.29 24.37
CA GLY A 127 -9.34 30.38 25.35
C GLY A 127 -9.56 29.93 26.80
N ARG A 128 -9.32 28.64 27.08
CA ARG A 128 -9.39 28.05 28.43
C ARG A 128 -7.95 27.92 28.96
N SER A 129 -7.77 28.15 30.26
CA SER A 129 -6.47 28.12 30.96
C SER A 129 -6.52 27.17 32.14
#